data_AF-A0A7V9GHY3-F1
#
_entry.id   AF-A0A7V9GHY3-F1
#
_cell.length_a   1.000
_cell.length_b   1.000
_cell.length_c   1.000
_cell.angle_alpha   90.00
_cell.angle_beta   90.00
_cell.angle_gamma   90.00
#
_symmetry.space_group_name_H-M   'P 1'
#
loop_
_entity.id
_entity.type
_entity.pdbx_description
1 polymer ?
#
loop_
_entity_poly.entity_id
_entity_poly.type
_entity_poly.pdbx_seq_one_letter_code
_entity_poly.pdbx_strand_id
1 'polypeptide(L)'
;MTEDPTPDLAADDPWRRPAGVADATVAAVGKLSEALEWVERGRGSLYDFHQQMGRADLLMGEAVDALRAAGHTEHPEDLSGEFVGRNVVEGRWTFQLVEEFDDTYWGPVRAAEQRVRDDLVGGRRHLY
;
A
#
# COMPACT_ATOMS: atom_id res chain seq x y z
N MET A 1 -5.71 -30.17 -0.66
CA MET A 1 -6.74 -29.16 -0.36
C MET A 1 -8.07 -29.85 -0.56
N THR A 2 -8.79 -30.10 0.53
CA THR A 2 -10.19 -30.50 0.48
C THR A 2 -10.98 -29.36 -0.15
N GLU A 3 -11.75 -29.64 -1.20
CA GLU A 3 -12.73 -28.69 -1.71
C GLU A 3 -13.71 -28.40 -0.57
N ASP A 4 -13.66 -27.19 -0.01
CA ASP A 4 -14.70 -26.75 0.92
C ASP A 4 -16.04 -26.74 0.14
N PRO A 5 -17.12 -27.29 0.71
CA PRO A 5 -18.40 -27.30 0.03
C PRO A 5 -18.82 -25.87 -0.28
N THR A 6 -19.12 -25.61 -1.55
CA THR A 6 -19.61 -24.30 -1.99
C THR A 6 -20.85 -23.97 -1.15
N PRO A 7 -20.86 -22.85 -0.40
CA PRO A 7 -22.02 -22.46 0.38
C PRO A 7 -23.25 -22.32 -0.54
N ASP A 8 -24.42 -22.75 -0.07
CA ASP A 8 -25.68 -22.60 -0.80
C ASP A 8 -26.11 -21.11 -0.76
N LEU A 9 -25.51 -20.33 -1.67
CA LEU A 9 -25.75 -18.91 -1.81
C LEU A 9 -26.99 -18.65 -2.68
N ALA A 10 -27.79 -17.66 -2.29
CA ALA A 10 -28.94 -17.22 -3.07
C ALA A 10 -28.54 -16.83 -4.50
N ALA A 11 -29.47 -16.94 -5.46
CA ALA A 11 -29.16 -16.72 -6.88
C ALA A 11 -28.63 -15.32 -7.18
N ASP A 12 -29.05 -14.32 -6.40
CA ASP A 12 -28.66 -12.91 -6.45
C ASP A 12 -27.51 -12.56 -5.50
N ASP A 13 -26.93 -13.53 -4.79
CA ASP A 13 -25.84 -13.29 -3.86
C ASP A 13 -24.60 -12.73 -4.60
N PRO A 14 -24.01 -11.62 -4.12
CA PRO A 14 -22.86 -10.99 -4.75
C PRO A 14 -21.58 -11.85 -4.72
N TRP A 15 -21.51 -12.85 -3.84
CA TRP A 15 -20.41 -13.80 -3.68
C TRP A 15 -20.63 -15.09 -4.47
N ARG A 16 -21.82 -15.27 -5.06
CA ARG A 16 -22.12 -16.42 -5.91
C ARG A 16 -21.43 -16.28 -7.25
N ARG A 17 -20.81 -17.37 -7.72
CA ARG A 17 -20.23 -17.43 -9.05
C ARG A 17 -21.30 -17.20 -10.14
N PRO A 18 -21.05 -16.35 -11.16
CA PRO A 18 -21.97 -16.22 -12.28
C PRO A 18 -22.14 -17.53 -13.06
N ALA A 19 -23.34 -17.76 -13.59
CA ALA A 19 -23.63 -18.95 -14.38
C ALA A 19 -22.74 -19.02 -15.63
N GLY A 20 -22.19 -20.20 -15.92
CA GLY A 20 -21.34 -20.43 -17.09
C GLY A 20 -19.86 -20.05 -16.93
N VAL A 21 -19.46 -19.51 -15.77
CA VAL A 21 -18.04 -19.24 -15.45
C VAL A 21 -17.39 -20.50 -14.92
N ALA A 22 -16.27 -20.91 -15.53
CA ALA A 22 -15.49 -22.08 -15.13
C ALA A 22 -14.65 -21.83 -13.86
N ASP A 23 -14.37 -22.89 -13.09
CA ASP A 23 -13.50 -22.85 -11.90
C ASP A 23 -12.13 -22.23 -12.20
N ALA A 24 -11.54 -22.60 -13.34
CA ALA A 24 -10.25 -22.08 -13.76
C ALA A 24 -10.25 -20.55 -13.92
N THR A 25 -11.35 -19.98 -14.39
CA THR A 25 -11.52 -18.51 -14.50
C THR A 25 -11.63 -17.88 -13.11
N VAL A 26 -12.44 -18.45 -12.22
CA VAL A 26 -12.56 -17.97 -10.83
C VAL A 26 -11.21 -18.00 -10.13
N ALA A 27 -10.47 -19.11 -10.24
CA ALA A 27 -9.14 -19.24 -9.66
C ALA A 27 -8.12 -18.23 -10.22
N ALA A 28 -8.18 -17.95 -11.53
CA ALA A 28 -7.29 -16.97 -12.16
C ALA A 28 -7.60 -15.53 -11.72
N VAL A 29 -8.88 -15.15 -11.69
CA VAL A 29 -9.31 -13.83 -11.18
C VAL A 29 -8.96 -13.69 -9.70
N GLY A 30 -9.19 -14.73 -8.90
CA GLY A 30 -8.82 -14.74 -7.48
C GLY A 30 -7.33 -14.50 -7.25
N LYS A 31 -6.44 -15.13 -8.04
CA LYS A 31 -5.00 -14.86 -7.99
C LYS A 31 -4.64 -13.42 -8.35
N LEU A 32 -5.34 -12.81 -9.31
CA LEU A 32 -5.11 -11.41 -9.67
C LEU A 32 -5.56 -10.48 -8.53
N SER A 33 -6.70 -10.75 -7.89
CA SER A 33 -7.16 -10.02 -6.70
C SER A 33 -6.19 -10.19 -5.52
N GLU A 34 -5.66 -11.38 -5.30
CA GLU A 34 -4.62 -11.64 -4.28
C GLU A 34 -3.33 -10.85 -4.59
N ALA A 35 -2.91 -10.78 -5.85
CA ALA A 35 -1.78 -9.95 -6.25
C ALA A 35 -2.05 -8.46 -5.94
N LEU A 36 -3.24 -7.95 -6.24
CA LEU A 36 -3.64 -6.58 -5.87
C LEU A 36 -3.60 -6.37 -4.35
N GLU A 37 -4.05 -7.34 -3.54
CA GLU A 37 -3.96 -7.28 -2.07
C GLU A 37 -2.50 -7.09 -1.61
N TRP A 38 -1.55 -7.80 -2.20
CA TRP A 38 -0.13 -7.61 -1.89
C TRP A 38 0.41 -6.25 -2.34
N VAL A 39 -0.09 -5.70 -3.46
CA VAL A 39 0.22 -4.32 -3.88
C VAL A 39 -0.33 -3.30 -2.88
N GLU A 40 -1.55 -3.49 -2.37
CA GLU A 40 -2.14 -2.65 -1.32
C GLU A 40 -1.34 -2.72 -0.01
N ARG A 41 -0.82 -3.90 0.36
CA ARG A 41 0.10 -4.03 1.50
C ARG A 41 1.39 -3.25 1.29
N GLY A 42 1.98 -3.35 0.09
CA GLY A 42 3.16 -2.56 -0.28
C GLY A 42 2.89 -1.05 -0.19
N ARG A 43 1.73 -0.60 -0.70
CA ARG A 43 1.27 0.78 -0.58
C ARG A 43 1.16 1.21 0.89
N GLY A 44 0.55 0.39 1.74
CA GLY A 44 0.45 0.62 3.18
C GLY A 44 1.82 0.80 3.85
N SER A 45 2.79 -0.04 3.48
CA SER A 45 4.17 0.09 4.00
C SER A 45 4.84 1.42 3.62
N LEU A 46 4.50 2.02 2.47
CA LEU A 46 5.00 3.36 2.11
C LEU A 46 4.42 4.45 3.01
N TYR A 47 3.13 4.36 3.38
CA TYR A 47 2.54 5.27 4.35
C TYR A 47 3.17 5.11 5.74
N ASP A 48 3.35 3.86 6.20
CA ASP A 48 4.00 3.59 7.48
C ASP A 48 5.42 4.13 7.49
N PHE A 49 6.19 3.94 6.41
CA PHE A 49 7.52 4.49 6.26
C PHE A 49 7.53 6.02 6.29
N HIS A 50 6.61 6.66 5.56
CA HIS A 50 6.47 8.11 5.57
C HIS A 50 6.22 8.66 6.98
N GLN A 51 5.29 8.05 7.74
CA GLN A 51 4.97 8.45 9.11
C GLN A 51 6.14 8.24 10.07
N GLN A 52 6.84 7.09 9.95
CA GLN A 52 8.04 6.82 10.74
C GLN A 52 9.11 7.88 10.49
N MET A 53 9.36 8.25 9.24
CA MET A 53 10.37 9.25 8.90
C MET A 53 9.97 10.66 9.33
N GLY A 54 8.69 11.04 9.19
CA GLY A 54 8.20 12.32 9.71
C GLY A 54 8.34 12.44 11.23
N ARG A 55 8.05 11.36 11.96
CA ARG A 55 8.26 11.32 13.42
C ARG A 55 9.74 11.38 13.79
N ALA A 56 10.60 10.68 13.05
CA ALA A 56 12.04 10.69 13.29
C ALA A 56 12.64 12.09 13.06
N ASP A 57 12.24 12.79 11.99
CA ASP A 57 12.69 14.15 11.69
C ASP A 57 12.28 15.15 12.79
N LEU A 58 11.04 15.05 13.27
CA LEU A 58 10.56 15.86 14.38
C LEU A 58 11.37 15.59 15.67
N LEU A 59 11.62 14.32 16.00
CA LEU A 59 12.43 13.95 17.16
C LEU A 59 13.88 14.45 17.05
N MET A 60 14.44 14.47 15.83
CA MET A 60 15.76 15.04 15.57
C MET A 60 15.76 16.55 15.86
N GLY A 61 14.73 17.28 15.44
CA GLY A 61 14.56 18.70 15.80
C GLY A 61 14.45 18.92 17.30
N GLU A 62 13.63 18.13 18.00
CA GLU A 62 13.51 18.17 19.47
C GLU A 62 14.85 17.90 20.16
N ALA A 63 15.63 16.92 19.67
CA ALA A 63 16.95 16.60 20.21
C ALA A 63 17.95 17.74 20.00
N VAL A 64 17.95 18.36 18.82
CA VAL A 64 18.76 19.56 18.52
C VAL A 64 18.44 20.67 19.52
N ASP A 65 17.16 20.96 19.75
CA ASP A 65 16.74 22.00 20.69
C ASP A 65 17.12 21.67 22.15
N ALA A 66 16.98 20.40 22.54
CA ALA A 66 17.38 19.93 23.86
C ALA A 66 18.91 20.05 24.08
N LEU A 67 19.71 19.72 23.08
CA LEU A 67 21.17 19.87 23.14
C LEU A 67 21.59 21.35 23.26
N ARG A 68 20.92 22.25 22.52
CA ARG A 68 21.13 23.71 22.68
C ARG A 68 20.80 24.17 24.09
N ALA A 69 19.66 23.74 24.63
CA ALA A 69 19.24 24.07 26.00
C ALA A 69 20.21 23.54 27.07
N ALA A 70 20.89 22.43 26.79
CA ALA A 70 21.94 21.86 27.66
C ALA A 70 23.29 22.59 27.54
N GLY A 71 23.41 23.60 26.67
CA GLY A 71 24.62 24.41 26.50
C GLY A 71 25.62 23.86 25.48
N HIS A 72 25.24 22.85 24.69
CA HIS A 72 26.06 22.40 23.56
C HIS A 72 25.82 23.30 22.33
N THR A 73 26.87 23.55 21.55
CA THR A 73 26.80 24.45 20.38
C THR A 73 27.26 23.80 19.08
N GLU A 74 28.23 22.90 19.10
CA GLU A 74 28.76 22.26 17.88
C GLU A 74 27.79 21.19 17.34
N HIS A 75 27.49 20.17 18.15
CA HIS A 75 26.61 19.07 17.74
C HIS A 75 25.21 19.48 17.26
N PRO A 76 24.48 20.42 17.90
CA PRO A 76 23.17 20.82 17.40
C PRO A 76 23.22 21.47 16.02
N GLU A 77 24.27 22.25 15.72
CA GLU A 77 24.41 22.93 14.44
C GLU A 77 24.74 21.94 13.31
N ASP A 78 25.65 21.01 13.56
CA ASP A 78 25.97 19.94 12.61
C ASP A 78 24.73 19.08 12.31
N LEU A 79 24.03 18.63 13.36
CA LEU A 79 22.83 17.79 13.20
C LEU A 79 21.69 18.53 12.49
N SER A 80 21.48 19.80 12.84
CA SER A 80 20.47 20.65 12.22
C SER A 80 20.78 20.92 10.75
N GLY A 81 22.05 21.15 10.40
CA GLY A 81 22.47 21.43 9.03
C GLY A 81 22.50 20.20 8.13
N GLU A 82 22.82 19.03 8.69
CA GLU A 82 23.02 17.81 7.91
C GLU A 82 21.81 16.88 7.82
N PHE A 83 20.92 16.87 8.82
CA PHE A 83 19.90 15.83 8.93
C PHE A 83 18.46 16.33 9.06
N VAL A 84 18.23 17.44 9.77
CA VAL A 84 16.86 17.96 9.95
C VAL A 84 16.31 18.46 8.61
N GLY A 85 15.15 17.95 8.21
CA GLY A 85 14.52 18.24 6.93
C GLY A 85 15.23 17.61 5.72
N ARG A 86 16.22 16.73 5.93
CA ARG A 86 16.94 16.09 4.83
C ARG A 86 16.08 15.07 4.11
N ASN A 87 16.13 15.09 2.78
CA ASN A 87 15.48 14.08 1.96
C ASN A 87 16.14 12.70 2.15
N VAL A 88 15.32 11.68 2.41
CA VAL A 88 15.77 10.28 2.55
C VAL A 88 16.13 9.67 1.20
N VAL A 89 15.51 10.16 0.13
CA VAL A 89 15.79 9.81 -1.26
C VAL A 89 16.11 11.09 -2.02
N GLU A 90 17.14 11.05 -2.88
CA GLU A 90 17.59 12.23 -3.63
C GLU A 90 16.43 12.95 -4.32
N GLY A 91 16.31 14.26 -4.05
CA GLY A 91 15.29 15.15 -4.58
C GLY A 91 13.85 14.90 -4.10
N ARG A 92 13.61 13.99 -3.14
CA ARG A 92 12.26 13.55 -2.76
C ARG A 92 12.04 13.46 -1.26
N TRP A 93 10.95 14.11 -0.80
CA TRP A 93 10.32 13.79 0.47
C TRP A 93 9.66 12.40 0.41
N THR A 94 9.50 11.74 1.55
CA THR A 94 8.98 10.37 1.61
C THR A 94 7.55 10.22 1.11
N PHE A 95 6.74 11.29 1.14
CA PHE A 95 5.36 11.25 0.61
C PHE A 95 5.33 11.17 -0.92
N GLN A 96 6.30 11.77 -1.64
CA GLN A 96 6.42 11.59 -3.09
C GLN A 96 6.60 10.13 -3.49
N LEU A 97 7.20 9.29 -2.64
CA LEU A 97 7.32 7.86 -2.93
C LEU A 97 5.95 7.17 -2.96
N VAL A 98 5.00 7.63 -2.13
CA VAL A 98 3.60 7.15 -2.16
C VAL A 98 2.93 7.63 -3.45
N GLU A 99 3.06 8.91 -3.78
CA GLU A 99 2.45 9.50 -4.99
C GLU A 99 2.97 8.82 -6.26
N GLU A 100 4.28 8.66 -6.39
CA GLU A 100 4.91 7.98 -7.54
C GLU A 100 4.47 6.52 -7.61
N PHE A 101 4.36 5.81 -6.48
CA PHE A 101 3.88 4.43 -6.45
C PHE A 101 2.41 4.32 -6.88
N ASP A 102 1.58 5.27 -6.44
CA ASP A 102 0.17 5.36 -6.81
C ASP A 102 -0.01 5.56 -8.31
N ASP A 103 0.74 6.50 -8.89
CA ASP A 103 0.66 6.84 -10.30
C ASP A 103 1.21 5.75 -11.21
N THR A 104 2.33 5.13 -10.82
CA THR A 104 3.10 4.25 -11.72
C THR A 104 2.78 2.77 -11.56
N TYR A 105 2.27 2.33 -10.40
CA TYR A 105 2.08 0.91 -10.13
C TYR A 105 0.70 0.58 -9.55
N TRP A 106 0.35 1.13 -8.39
CA TRP A 106 -0.90 0.78 -7.73
C TRP A 106 -2.14 1.12 -8.57
N GLY A 107 -2.24 2.35 -9.09
CA GLY A 107 -3.35 2.79 -9.92
C GLY A 107 -3.55 1.91 -11.17
N PRO A 108 -2.51 1.72 -12.00
CA PRO A 108 -2.57 0.84 -13.17
C PRO A 108 -2.97 -0.61 -12.84
N VAL A 109 -2.39 -1.22 -11.79
CA VAL A 109 -2.70 -2.60 -11.40
C VAL A 109 -4.14 -2.72 -10.91
N ARG A 110 -4.60 -1.80 -10.06
CA ARG A 110 -5.98 -1.75 -9.56
C ARG A 110 -6.99 -1.61 -10.69
N ALA A 111 -6.70 -0.75 -11.67
CA ALA A 111 -7.54 -0.60 -12.85
C ALA A 111 -7.56 -1.86 -13.73
N ALA A 112 -6.43 -2.54 -13.89
CA ALA A 112 -6.35 -3.79 -14.65
C ALA A 112 -7.15 -4.92 -13.98
N GLU A 113 -7.02 -5.07 -12.66
CA GLU A 113 -7.77 -6.05 -11.87
C GLU A 113 -9.29 -5.82 -11.97
N GLN A 114 -9.73 -4.56 -11.84
CA GLN A 114 -11.14 -4.19 -12.01
C GLN A 114 -11.68 -4.58 -13.39
N ARG A 115 -10.96 -4.25 -14.47
CA ARG A 115 -11.39 -4.61 -15.83
C ARG A 115 -11.53 -6.13 -16.01
N VAL A 116 -10.53 -6.89 -15.58
CA VAL A 116 -10.56 -8.36 -15.67
C VAL A 116 -11.74 -8.94 -14.88
N ARG A 117 -12.00 -8.41 -13.68
CA ARG A 117 -13.16 -8.82 -12.87
C ARG A 117 -14.49 -8.48 -13.55
N ASP A 118 -14.62 -7.28 -14.10
CA ASP A 118 -15.83 -6.84 -14.79
C ASP A 118 -16.12 -7.72 -16.01
N ASP A 119 -15.09 -7.98 -16.82
CA ASP A 119 -15.22 -8.74 -18.07
C ASP A 119 -15.50 -10.23 -17.84
N LEU A 120 -14.85 -10.84 -16.85
CA LEU A 120 -14.86 -12.30 -16.69
C LEU A 120 -15.85 -12.81 -15.67
N VAL A 121 -16.20 -12.01 -14.66
CA VAL A 121 -17.09 -12.42 -13.58
C VAL A 121 -18.17 -11.39 -13.24
N GLY A 122 -18.39 -10.42 -14.14
CA GLY A 122 -19.47 -9.44 -14.01
C GLY A 122 -19.32 -8.53 -12.79
N GLY A 123 -18.08 -8.22 -12.41
CA GLY A 123 -17.79 -7.30 -11.30
C GLY A 123 -17.89 -7.93 -9.91
N ARG A 124 -18.23 -9.23 -9.81
CA ARG A 124 -18.35 -9.92 -8.52
C ARG A 124 -16.98 -10.14 -7.88
N ARG A 125 -16.91 -9.92 -6.57
CA ARG A 125 -15.69 -10.05 -5.77
C ARG A 125 -15.75 -11.35 -4.96
N HIS A 126 -14.61 -11.81 -4.43
CA HIS A 126 -14.50 -12.93 -3.48
C HIS A 126 -15.39 -14.14 -3.81
N LEU A 127 -15.25 -14.65 -5.05
CA LEU A 127 -15.98 -15.81 -5.53
C LEU A 127 -15.34 -17.12 -5.02
N TYR A 128 -16.17 -18.13 -4.82
CA TYR A 128 -15.79 -19.51 -4.48
C TYR A 128 -16.02 -20.46 -5.67
#